data_AF-A0A5E5QVK2-F1
#
_entry.id   AF-A0A5E5QVK2-F1
#
_cell.length_a   1.000
_cell.length_b   1.000
_cell.length_c   1.000
_cell.angle_alpha   90.00
_cell.angle_beta   90.00
_cell.angle_gamma   90.00
#
_symmetry.space_group_name_H-M   'P 1'
#
loop_
_entity.id
_entity.type
_entity.pdbx_description
1 polymer ?
#
loop_
_entity_poly.entity_id
_entity_poly.type
_entity_poly.pdbx_seq_one_letter_code
_entity_poly.pdbx_strand_id
1 'polypeptide(L)'
;MWFDDSDPEALRKSFAGADVQALVNLQHLQNGPARRAEFLALDVPVLQTLGYRDGNEADWLAAASGWRRVPRRPSSACRKPGE
;
A
#
# COMPACT_ATOMS: atom_id res chain seq x y z
N MET A 1 -12.68 5.92 -4.18
CA MET A 1 -13.57 5.78 -3.01
C MET A 1 -12.83 6.32 -1.80
N TRP A 2 -13.49 7.12 -0.96
CA TRP A 2 -12.90 7.64 0.28
C TRP A 2 -13.69 7.09 1.46
N PHE A 3 -13.00 6.60 2.49
CA PHE A 3 -13.60 6.13 3.73
C PHE A 3 -12.72 6.52 4.92
N ASP A 4 -13.32 6.57 6.11
CA ASP A 4 -12.62 6.81 7.37
C ASP A 4 -11.71 5.62 7.71
N ASP A 5 -10.41 5.86 7.88
CA ASP A 5 -9.46 4.79 8.17
C ASP A 5 -9.57 4.25 9.59
N SER A 6 -10.14 5.02 10.52
CA SER A 6 -10.39 4.60 11.89
C SER A 6 -11.54 3.60 12.02
N ASP A 7 -12.46 3.56 11.04
CA ASP A 7 -13.57 2.61 11.01
C ASP A 7 -13.05 1.20 10.66
N PRO A 8 -13.18 0.21 11.57
CA PRO A 8 -12.68 -1.13 11.35
C PRO A 8 -13.45 -1.91 10.27
N GLU A 9 -14.65 -1.46 9.90
CA GLU A 9 -15.54 -2.12 8.91
C GLU A 9 -15.66 -1.31 7.61
N ALA A 10 -14.75 -0.38 7.36
CA ALA A 10 -14.84 0.57 6.27
C ALA A 10 -14.94 -0.08 4.88
N LEU A 11 -14.17 -1.15 4.61
CA LEU A 11 -14.21 -1.87 3.33
C LEU A 11 -15.50 -2.69 3.21
N ARG A 12 -15.90 -3.39 4.28
CA ARG A 12 -17.14 -4.19 4.27
C ARG A 12 -18.37 -3.32 4.01
N LYS A 13 -18.43 -2.14 4.63
CA LYS A 13 -19.48 -1.13 4.38
C LYS A 13 -19.40 -0.58 2.95
N SER A 14 -18.18 -0.31 2.48
CA SER A 14 -17.95 0.21 1.12
C SER A 14 -18.43 -0.74 0.02
N PHE A 15 -18.37 -2.05 0.27
CA PHE A 15 -18.78 -3.08 -0.67
C PHE A 15 -20.14 -3.70 -0.35
N ALA A 16 -20.91 -3.13 0.58
CA ALA A 16 -22.18 -3.69 0.98
C ALA A 16 -23.13 -3.84 -0.21
N GLY A 17 -23.61 -5.07 -0.44
CA GLY A 17 -24.51 -5.41 -1.54
C GLY A 17 -23.83 -5.67 -2.89
N ALA A 18 -22.51 -5.56 -2.97
CA ALA A 18 -21.74 -5.95 -4.15
C ALA A 18 -21.30 -7.42 -4.06
N ASP A 19 -21.41 -8.15 -5.17
CA ASP A 19 -20.76 -9.45 -5.35
C ASP A 19 -19.29 -9.24 -5.73
N VAL A 20 -18.47 -8.87 -4.73
CA VAL A 20 -17.05 -8.63 -4.94
C VAL A 20 -16.36 -9.95 -5.18
N GLN A 21 -15.69 -10.08 -6.32
CA GLN A 21 -14.93 -11.30 -6.68
C GLN A 21 -13.41 -11.12 -6.56
N ALA A 22 -12.94 -9.87 -6.51
CA ALA A 22 -11.54 -9.52 -6.27
C ALA A 22 -11.43 -8.06 -5.81
N LEU A 23 -10.38 -7.75 -5.05
CA LEU A 23 -10.03 -6.40 -4.65
C LEU A 23 -8.69 -5.98 -5.25
N VAL A 24 -8.68 -4.93 -6.07
CA VAL A 24 -7.44 -4.32 -6.58
C VAL A 24 -7.15 -3.05 -5.78
N ASN A 25 -6.09 -3.07 -4.97
CA ASN A 25 -5.72 -1.93 -4.16
C ASN A 25 -4.68 -1.04 -4.88
N LEU A 26 -5.10 0.18 -5.20
CA LEU A 26 -4.26 1.23 -5.82
C LEU A 26 -3.69 2.23 -4.80
N GLN A 27 -4.01 2.06 -3.51
CA GLN A 27 -3.77 3.06 -2.49
C GLN A 27 -2.97 2.50 -1.32
N HIS A 28 -2.38 3.41 -0.54
CA HIS A 28 -1.85 3.06 0.76
C HIS A 28 -3.00 3.03 1.78
N LEU A 29 -3.45 1.83 2.13
CA LEU A 29 -4.49 1.65 3.13
C LEU A 29 -3.92 1.83 4.53
N GLN A 30 -4.56 2.67 5.32
CA GLN A 30 -4.24 2.86 6.74
C GLN A 30 -4.98 1.84 7.60
N ASN A 31 -4.60 1.76 8.88
CA ASN A 31 -5.16 0.81 9.86
C ASN A 31 -4.95 -0.66 9.48
N GLY A 32 -3.67 -1.05 9.36
CA GLY A 32 -3.27 -2.39 8.92
C GLY A 32 -3.95 -3.57 9.65
N PRO A 33 -4.08 -3.55 11.00
CA PRO A 33 -4.78 -4.62 11.71
C PRO A 33 -6.25 -4.79 11.27
N ALA A 34 -7.00 -3.70 11.11
CA ALA A 34 -8.39 -3.75 10.66
C ALA A 34 -8.48 -4.20 9.19
N ARG A 35 -7.68 -3.61 8.30
CA ARG A 35 -7.67 -3.99 6.86
C ARG A 35 -7.37 -5.47 6.67
N ARG A 36 -6.45 -6.04 7.47
CA ARG A 36 -6.19 -7.48 7.46
C ARG A 36 -7.43 -8.30 7.83
N ALA A 37 -8.14 -7.92 8.89
CA ALA A 37 -9.36 -8.62 9.31
C ALA A 37 -10.44 -8.54 8.22
N GLU A 38 -10.61 -7.39 7.60
CA GLU A 38 -11.57 -7.19 6.51
C GLU A 38 -11.22 -7.99 5.26
N PHE A 39 -9.93 -8.07 4.88
CA PHE A 39 -9.50 -8.91 3.74
C PHE A 39 -9.84 -10.39 3.96
N LEU A 40 -9.59 -10.90 5.17
CA LEU A 40 -9.94 -12.28 5.53
C LEU A 40 -11.46 -12.50 5.53
N ALA A 41 -12.24 -11.49 5.92
CA ALA A 41 -13.69 -11.60 5.98
C ALA A 41 -14.38 -11.41 4.61
N LEU A 42 -13.72 -10.76 3.66
CA LEU A 42 -14.15 -10.69 2.26
C LEU A 42 -13.86 -12.00 1.51
N ASP A 43 -12.81 -12.72 1.89
CA ASP A 43 -12.41 -14.02 1.34
C ASP A 43 -12.29 -14.07 -0.19
N VAL A 44 -11.75 -12.99 -0.76
CA VAL A 44 -11.46 -12.87 -2.19
C VAL A 44 -10.00 -12.50 -2.43
N PRO A 45 -9.47 -12.75 -3.64
CA PRO A 45 -8.13 -12.31 -4.00
C PRO A 45 -7.95 -10.81 -3.82
N VAL A 46 -6.91 -10.41 -3.06
CA VAL A 46 -6.48 -9.01 -2.90
C VAL A 46 -5.20 -8.79 -3.67
N LEU A 47 -5.27 -7.98 -4.73
CA LEU A 47 -4.13 -7.58 -5.56
C LEU A 47 -3.61 -6.23 -5.12
N GLN A 48 -2.45 -6.21 -4.45
CA GLN A 48 -1.75 -4.97 -4.14
C GLN A 48 -1.00 -4.47 -5.37
N THR A 49 -1.27 -3.23 -5.76
CA THR A 49 -0.49 -2.57 -6.81
C THR A 49 0.58 -1.65 -6.21
N LEU A 50 1.61 -1.39 -7.00
CA LEU A 50 2.68 -0.46 -6.69
C LEU A 50 2.74 0.58 -7.82
N GLY A 51 2.61 1.85 -7.46
CA GLY A 51 2.86 2.95 -8.39
C GLY A 51 4.37 3.23 -8.51
N TYR A 52 4.86 3.37 -9.73
CA TYR A 52 6.20 3.91 -9.98
C TYR A 52 6.22 5.41 -9.66
N ARG A 53 7.23 5.88 -8.91
CA ARG A 53 7.29 7.25 -8.40
C ARG A 53 8.53 8.03 -8.85
N ASP A 54 9.35 7.43 -9.72
CA ASP A 54 10.68 7.96 -10.05
C ASP A 54 10.73 8.64 -11.42
N GLY A 55 9.59 8.81 -12.08
CA GLY A 55 9.49 9.42 -13.39
C GLY A 55 8.22 9.00 -14.12
N ASN A 56 8.30 8.95 -15.45
CA ASN A 56 7.24 8.51 -16.34
C ASN A 56 7.39 7.02 -16.72
N GLU A 57 6.58 6.56 -17.67
CA GLU A 57 6.60 5.18 -18.17
C GLU A 57 7.93 4.77 -18.80
N ALA A 58 8.58 5.64 -19.57
CA ALA A 58 9.88 5.35 -20.16
C ALA A 58 10.96 5.19 -19.08
N ASP A 59 10.91 6.00 -18.02
CA ASP A 59 11.79 5.86 -16.86
C ASP A 59 11.55 4.54 -16.13
N TRP A 60 10.29 4.11 -16.01
CA TRP A 60 9.93 2.81 -15.42
C TRP A 60 10.46 1.63 -16.24
N LEU A 61 10.28 1.65 -17.56
CA LEU A 61 10.75 0.60 -18.47
C LEU A 61 12.30 0.50 -18.49
N ALA A 62 12.98 1.63 -18.33
CA ALA A 62 14.45 1.66 -18.25
C ALA A 62 15.00 1.31 -16.86
N ALA A 63 14.16 1.30 -15.82
CA ALA A 63 14.61 1.05 -14.45
C ALA A 63 15.03 -0.41 -14.25
N ALA A 64 16.15 -0.61 -13.54
CA ALA A 64 16.60 -1.96 -13.15
C ALA A 64 15.60 -2.69 -12.23
N SER A 65 14.66 -1.96 -11.61
CA SER A 65 13.56 -2.50 -10.82
C SER A 65 12.39 -1.54 -10.80
N GLY A 66 11.15 -2.07 -10.69
CA GLY A 66 9.93 -1.27 -10.62
C GLY A 66 9.72 -0.47 -9.32
N TRP A 67 10.71 -0.43 -8.43
CA TRP A 67 10.69 0.30 -7.16
C TRP A 67 12.00 1.08 -6.97
N ARG A 68 11.93 2.24 -6.32
CA ARG A 68 13.11 3.07 -6.02
C ARG A 68 14.06 2.30 -5.12
N ARG A 69 15.26 2.00 -5.63
CA ARG A 69 16.37 1.52 -4.80
C ARG A 69 16.95 2.71 -4.03
N VAL A 70 16.63 2.82 -2.74
CA VAL A 70 17.27 3.82 -1.87
C VAL A 70 18.65 3.27 -1.45
N PRO A 71 19.78 3.95 -1.74
CA PRO A 71 21.09 3.52 -1.27
C PRO A 71 21.09 3.45 0.26
N ARG A 72 21.69 2.41 0.84
CA ARG A 72 21.85 2.32 2.30
C ARG A 72 22.67 3.53 2.77
N ARG A 73 22.12 4.35 3.68
CA ARG A 73 22.91 5.39 4.34
C ARG A 73 24.04 4.74 5.13
N PRO A 74 25.28 5.25 5.06
CA PRO A 74 26.37 4.76 5.88
C PRO A 74 26.06 4.98 7.37
N SER A 75 26.40 4.00 8.21
CA SER A 75 26.09 3.97 9.65
C SER A 75 26.58 5.24 10.40
N SER A 76 27.68 5.84 9.94
CA SER A 76 28.26 7.06 10.51
C SER A 76 27.37 8.31 10.40
N ALA A 77 26.36 8.31 9.53
CA ALA A 77 25.40 9.41 9.38
C ALA A 77 24.22 9.33 10.35
N CYS A 78 24.13 8.28 11.19
CA CYS A 78 23.10 8.09 12.20
C CYS A 78 23.68 8.31 13.61
N ARG A 79 24.57 9.30 13.79
CA ARG A 79 24.93 9.77 15.14
C ARG A 79 23.91 10.82 15.55
N LYS A 80 23.22 10.60 16.68
CA LYS A 80 22.40 11.64 17.31
C LYS A 80 23.32 12.83 17.65
N PRO A 81 22.92 14.08 17.44
CA PRO A 81 23.72 15.21 17.93
C PRO A 81 23.70 15.17 19.47
N GLY A 82 24.87 14.95 20.10
CA GLY A 82 25.03 15.14 21.54
C GLY A 82 25.34 13.90 22.41
N GLU A 83 25.88 12.81 21.87
CA GLU A 83 26.64 11.80 22.65
C GLU A 83 28.14 11.87 22.34
#